data_AF-A0A392MIR0-F1
#
_entry.id   AF-A0A392MIR0-F1
#
_cell.length_a   1.000
_cell.length_b   1.000
_cell.length_c   1.000
_cell.angle_alpha   90.00
_cell.angle_beta   90.00
_cell.angle_gamma   90.00
#
_symmetry.space_group_name_H-M   'P 1'
#
loop_
_entity.id
_entity.type
_entity.pdbx_description
1 polymer ?
#
loop_
_entity_poly.entity_id
_entity_poly.type
_entity_poly.pdbx_seq_one_letter_code
_entity_poly.pdbx_strand_id
1 'polypeptide(L)'
;PESAIVTQVPGFNGTIPSQHYAGYVTVDESHGRNLYYYFVESEGKPSEDPVVLWLNGGPGCSSFDGFIYEHGPFNFEAAKTKGSLPTLHLNPYSWNKVSSIIYLDSPAGVGFSYSKNETDYKTGDIKTASDSHAFLLKWFKLYPEFLSNPFFIAGESYAGVYVPTLAYEV
;
A
#
# COMPACT_ATOMS: atom_id res chain seq x y z
N PRO A 1 -4.49 12.32 5.87
CA PRO A 1 -5.55 12.42 6.93
C PRO A 1 -5.02 12.06 8.33
N GLU A 2 -5.33 12.85 9.36
CA GLU A 2 -4.88 12.58 10.74
C GLU A 2 -5.35 11.23 11.27
N SER A 3 -6.58 10.83 10.95
CA SER A 3 -7.16 9.55 11.36
C SER A 3 -6.47 8.32 10.78
N ALA A 4 -5.64 8.49 9.75
CA ALA A 4 -4.89 7.41 9.13
C ALA A 4 -3.47 7.28 9.70
N ILE A 5 -3.01 8.21 10.55
CA ILE A 5 -1.64 8.21 11.08
C ILE A 5 -1.38 6.95 11.90
N VAL A 6 -0.32 6.23 11.55
CA VAL A 6 0.21 5.13 12.35
C VAL A 6 1.27 5.68 13.29
N THR A 7 0.96 5.72 14.59
CA THR A 7 1.87 6.25 15.62
C THR A 7 2.81 5.20 16.19
N GLN A 8 2.44 3.92 16.10
CA GLN A 8 3.22 2.80 16.63
C GLN A 8 3.01 1.54 15.77
N VAL A 9 4.07 0.74 15.62
CA VAL A 9 4.02 -0.57 14.96
C VAL A 9 4.38 -1.64 16.00
N PRO A 10 3.45 -2.55 16.36
CA PRO A 10 3.75 -3.61 17.31
C PRO A 10 4.96 -4.45 16.89
N GLY A 11 5.88 -4.69 17.81
CA GLY A 11 7.13 -5.41 17.56
C GLY A 11 8.32 -4.51 17.22
N PHE A 12 8.10 -3.22 16.92
CA PHE A 12 9.18 -2.25 16.73
C PHE A 12 9.41 -1.42 18.00
N ASN A 13 10.60 -1.53 18.59
CA ASN A 13 11.00 -0.75 19.75
C ASN A 13 11.90 0.42 19.30
N GLY A 14 11.30 1.56 18.97
CA GLY A 14 12.01 2.75 18.53
C GLY A 14 11.08 3.83 17.98
N THR A 15 11.68 4.92 17.52
CA THR A 15 10.95 5.97 16.78
C THR A 15 10.91 5.58 15.31
N ILE A 16 9.73 5.60 14.70
CA ILE A 16 9.55 5.31 13.27
C ILE A 16 10.28 6.42 12.48
N PRO A 17 11.18 6.10 11.52
CA PRO A 17 12.02 7.11 10.87
C PRO A 17 11.28 8.12 10.00
N SER A 18 10.11 7.76 9.46
CA SER A 18 9.26 8.61 8.64
C SER A 18 7.78 8.43 9.02
N GLN A 19 6.92 9.30 8.51
CA GLN A 19 5.50 9.25 8.81
C GLN A 19 4.84 8.09 8.06
N HIS A 20 4.06 7.28 8.78
CA HIS A 20 3.30 6.17 8.22
C HIS A 20 1.80 6.45 8.32
N TYR A 21 1.05 5.94 7.35
CA TYR A 21 -0.40 6.02 7.30
C TYR A 21 -1.01 4.70 6.87
N ALA A 22 -2.15 4.34 7.43
CA ALA A 22 -2.91 3.17 7.03
C ALA A 22 -4.40 3.48 7.05
N GLY A 23 -5.13 3.06 6.03
CA GLY A 23 -6.55 3.35 5.95
C GLY A 23 -7.21 2.77 4.73
N TYR A 24 -8.43 3.23 4.46
CA TYR A 24 -9.24 2.79 3.36
C TYR A 24 -9.60 3.95 2.45
N VAL A 25 -9.75 3.64 1.17
CA VAL A 25 -10.40 4.51 0.19
C VAL A 25 -11.57 3.73 -0.40
N THR A 26 -12.77 4.27 -0.28
CA THR A 26 -13.96 3.73 -0.94
C THR A 26 -13.85 4.00 -2.44
N VAL A 27 -13.77 2.98 -3.28
CA VAL A 27 -13.71 3.13 -4.75
C VAL A 27 -15.10 3.04 -5.39
N ASP A 28 -16.08 2.48 -4.67
CA ASP A 28 -17.49 2.42 -5.07
C ASP A 28 -18.40 2.49 -3.85
N GLU A 29 -19.10 3.60 -3.73
CA GLU A 29 -20.00 3.87 -2.60
C GLU A 29 -21.23 2.96 -2.61
N SER A 30 -21.71 2.58 -3.80
CA SER A 30 -22.94 1.80 -3.95
C SER A 30 -22.77 0.36 -3.47
N HIS A 31 -21.62 -0.23 -3.77
CA HIS A 31 -21.26 -1.57 -3.32
C HIS A 31 -20.50 -1.54 -1.97
N GLY A 32 -20.12 -0.36 -1.49
CA GLY A 32 -19.27 -0.22 -0.31
C GLY A 32 -17.91 -0.90 -0.51
N ARG A 33 -17.33 -0.76 -1.71
CA ARG A 33 -16.04 -1.35 -2.07
C ARG A 33 -14.91 -0.45 -1.61
N ASN A 34 -14.08 -0.97 -0.70
CA ASN A 34 -13.02 -0.26 0.01
C ASN A 34 -11.68 -0.94 -0.25
N LEU A 35 -10.71 -0.18 -0.75
CA LEU A 35 -9.33 -0.65 -0.87
C LEU A 35 -8.50 -0.12 0.30
N TYR A 36 -7.82 -1.04 0.98
CA TYR A 36 -6.87 -0.77 2.05
C TYR A 36 -5.51 -0.38 1.47
N TYR A 37 -4.89 0.61 2.09
CA TYR A 37 -3.50 0.97 1.80
C TYR A 37 -2.69 1.10 3.09
N TYR A 38 -1.40 0.80 2.97
CA TYR A 38 -0.39 1.24 3.91
C TYR A 38 0.59 2.17 3.15
N PHE A 39 0.71 3.41 3.59
CA PHE A 39 1.58 4.43 3.00
C PHE A 39 2.73 4.75 3.95
N VAL A 40 3.94 4.78 3.41
CA VAL A 40 5.15 5.19 4.13
C VAL A 40 5.79 6.35 3.41
N GLU A 41 6.04 7.45 4.10
CA GLU A 41 6.78 8.57 3.53
C GLU A 41 8.26 8.23 3.35
N SER A 42 8.89 8.94 2.41
CA SER A 42 10.35 8.91 2.25
C SER A 42 11.06 9.31 3.54
N GLU A 43 12.15 8.64 3.88
CA GLU A 43 13.07 9.10 4.93
C GLU A 43 13.98 10.25 4.47
N GLY A 44 14.02 10.53 3.15
CA GLY A 44 14.76 11.63 2.56
C GLY A 44 13.99 12.95 2.65
N LYS A 45 13.42 13.37 1.52
CA LYS A 45 12.60 14.58 1.41
C LYS A 45 11.22 14.22 0.86
N PRO A 46 10.23 13.85 1.69
CA PRO A 46 8.89 13.47 1.24
C PRO A 46 8.21 14.43 0.25
N SER A 47 8.47 15.73 0.35
CA SER A 47 7.90 16.75 -0.55
C SER A 47 8.58 16.85 -1.92
N GLU A 48 9.74 16.22 -2.12
CA GLU A 48 10.51 16.25 -3.38
C GLU A 48 10.66 14.83 -3.97
N ASP A 49 10.79 13.82 -3.11
CA ASP A 49 11.05 12.44 -3.48
C ASP A 49 9.83 11.79 -4.15
N PRO A 50 10.02 10.80 -5.04
CA PRO A 50 8.91 10.19 -5.77
C PRO A 50 7.87 9.51 -4.87
N VAL A 51 6.61 9.51 -5.31
CA VAL A 51 5.59 8.59 -4.81
C VAL A 51 5.56 7.35 -5.70
N VAL A 52 5.66 6.17 -5.09
CA VAL A 52 5.63 4.88 -5.77
C VAL A 52 4.42 4.09 -5.30
N LEU A 53 3.52 3.75 -6.22
CA LEU A 53 2.51 2.72 -5.97
C LEU A 53 3.16 1.35 -6.15
N TRP A 54 3.08 0.49 -5.13
CA TRP A 54 3.52 -0.90 -5.16
C TRP A 54 2.34 -1.88 -5.17
N LEU A 55 2.39 -2.84 -6.09
CA LEU A 55 1.38 -3.89 -6.27
C LEU A 55 2.03 -5.28 -6.29
N ASN A 56 1.66 -6.15 -5.36
CA ASN A 56 1.92 -7.59 -5.51
C ASN A 56 0.90 -8.22 -6.48
N GLY A 57 1.23 -9.41 -6.98
CA GLY A 57 0.44 -10.12 -8.00
C GLY A 57 -0.56 -11.14 -7.45
N GLY A 58 -0.35 -12.42 -7.79
CA GLY A 58 -1.25 -13.52 -7.47
C GLY A 58 -1.89 -14.15 -8.72
N PRO A 59 -3.02 -13.64 -9.24
CA PRO A 59 -3.85 -12.53 -8.75
C PRO A 59 -4.47 -12.80 -7.38
N GLY A 60 -4.59 -11.78 -6.53
CA GLY A 60 -5.24 -11.88 -5.22
C GLY A 60 -4.31 -11.94 -4.01
N CYS A 61 -3.01 -11.69 -4.20
CA CYS A 61 -2.03 -11.58 -3.10
C CYS A 61 -1.98 -10.13 -2.58
N SER A 62 -1.78 -9.98 -1.27
CA SER A 62 -1.72 -8.67 -0.61
C SER A 62 -0.41 -7.95 -0.94
N SER A 63 -0.48 -6.64 -1.18
CA SER A 63 0.72 -5.82 -1.35
C SER A 63 1.40 -5.51 -0.03
N PHE A 64 0.76 -5.84 1.10
CA PHE A 64 1.41 -5.85 2.40
C PHE A 64 2.47 -6.94 2.51
N ASP A 65 2.49 -7.91 1.59
CA ASP A 65 3.61 -8.85 1.41
C ASP A 65 4.91 -8.09 1.09
N GLY A 66 4.89 -7.19 0.12
CA GLY A 66 6.03 -6.33 -0.21
C GLY A 66 6.49 -5.41 0.92
N PHE A 67 5.56 -4.99 1.78
CA PHE A 67 5.89 -4.23 2.98
C PHE A 67 6.63 -5.08 4.02
N ILE A 68 6.22 -6.33 4.24
CA ILE A 68 6.76 -7.18 5.33
C ILE A 68 8.00 -7.97 4.92
N TYR A 69 8.02 -8.49 3.69
CA TYR A 69 8.99 -9.52 3.27
C TYR A 69 9.99 -9.05 2.22
N GLU A 70 9.73 -7.93 1.54
CA GLU A 70 10.53 -7.51 0.39
C GLU A 70 11.34 -6.25 0.70
N HIS A 71 10.72 -5.08 0.51
CA HIS A 71 11.43 -3.80 0.49
C HIS A 71 10.77 -2.72 1.35
N GLY A 72 9.91 -3.13 2.29
CA GLY A 72 9.35 -2.23 3.29
C GLY A 72 10.35 -1.85 4.40
N PRO A 73 9.92 -0.95 5.31
CA PRO A 73 10.78 -0.28 6.27
C PRO A 73 11.33 -1.19 7.38
N PHE A 74 10.77 -2.39 7.55
CA PHE A 74 11.14 -3.29 8.63
C PHE A 74 11.51 -4.68 8.11
N ASN A 75 12.61 -5.22 8.63
CA ASN A 75 12.85 -6.65 8.71
C ASN A 75 12.24 -7.19 10.00
N PHE A 76 11.96 -8.48 10.08
CA PHE A 76 11.47 -9.09 11.30
C PHE A 76 12.26 -10.33 11.72
N GLU A 77 12.45 -10.47 13.03
CA GLU A 77 12.83 -11.71 13.69
C GLU A 77 11.58 -12.41 14.18
N ALA A 78 11.48 -13.71 13.88
CA ALA A 78 10.36 -14.53 14.29
C ALA A 78 10.15 -14.51 15.83
N ALA A 79 8.89 -14.54 16.24
CA ALA A 79 8.49 -14.63 17.63
C ALA A 79 9.14 -15.86 18.31
N LYS A 80 9.81 -15.63 19.45
CA LYS A 80 10.50 -16.70 20.20
C LYS A 80 9.54 -17.64 20.91
N THR A 81 8.34 -17.17 21.24
CA THR A 81 7.30 -17.96 21.89
C THR A 81 5.99 -17.82 21.15
N LYS A 82 5.18 -18.88 21.15
CA LYS A 82 3.87 -18.88 20.51
C LYS A 82 2.98 -17.82 21.17
N GLY A 83 2.49 -16.87 20.37
CA GLY A 83 1.62 -15.78 20.83
C GLY A 83 2.36 -14.49 21.21
N SER A 84 3.70 -14.45 21.18
CA SER A 84 4.42 -13.18 21.27
C SER A 84 4.51 -12.49 19.91
N LEU A 85 4.76 -11.19 19.91
CA LEU A 85 5.03 -10.43 18.69
C LEU A 85 6.39 -10.82 18.09
N PRO A 86 6.56 -10.73 16.76
CA PRO A 86 7.89 -10.68 16.16
C PRO A 86 8.64 -9.44 16.63
N THR A 87 9.97 -9.47 16.58
CA THR A 87 10.79 -8.27 16.81
C THR A 87 11.09 -7.65 15.46
N LEU A 88 10.75 -6.38 15.29
CA LEU A 88 11.00 -5.62 14.07
C LEU A 88 12.29 -4.83 14.19
N HIS A 89 13.06 -4.80 13.12
CA HIS A 89 14.28 -4.03 12.96
C HIS A 89 14.20 -3.20 11.69
N LEU A 90 14.83 -2.05 11.64
CA LEU A 90 14.85 -1.25 10.41
C LEU A 90 15.50 -2.02 9.28
N ASN A 91 14.88 -1.98 8.10
CA ASN A 91 15.47 -2.48 6.87
C ASN A 91 16.40 -1.42 6.27
N PRO A 92 17.74 -1.63 6.25
CA PRO A 92 18.66 -0.65 5.69
C PRO A 92 18.52 -0.48 4.17
N TYR A 93 17.86 -1.42 3.49
CA TYR A 93 17.64 -1.41 2.04
C TYR A 93 16.18 -1.13 1.66
N SER A 94 15.38 -0.61 2.60
CA SER A 94 14.00 -0.24 2.32
C SER A 94 13.94 0.77 1.17
N TRP A 95 12.99 0.61 0.27
CA TRP A 95 12.77 1.58 -0.80
C TRP A 95 12.29 2.92 -0.26
N ASN A 96 11.73 2.96 0.96
CA ASN A 96 11.30 4.22 1.56
C ASN A 96 12.48 5.11 2.02
N LYS A 97 13.73 4.66 1.87
CA LYS A 97 14.91 5.52 2.08
C LYS A 97 14.99 6.68 1.08
N VAL A 98 14.38 6.53 -0.10
CA VAL A 98 14.47 7.49 -1.22
C VAL A 98 13.14 7.74 -1.94
N SER A 99 12.04 7.21 -1.43
CA SER A 99 10.70 7.35 -2.03
C SER A 99 9.60 7.21 -0.99
N SER A 100 8.44 7.81 -1.26
CA SER A 100 7.23 7.56 -0.49
C SER A 100 6.46 6.42 -1.17
N ILE A 101 6.04 5.38 -0.44
CA ILE A 101 5.51 4.15 -1.05
C ILE A 101 4.11 3.87 -0.57
N ILE A 102 3.19 3.65 -1.50
CA ILE A 102 1.82 3.17 -1.26
C ILE A 102 1.78 1.67 -1.53
N TYR A 103 1.61 0.86 -0.49
CA TYR A 103 1.31 -0.56 -0.61
C TYR A 103 -0.21 -0.72 -0.65
N LEU A 104 -0.75 -1.07 -1.82
CA LEU A 104 -2.20 -1.14 -2.05
C LEU A 104 -2.68 -2.59 -2.11
N ASP A 105 -3.56 -2.98 -1.20
CA ASP A 105 -4.27 -4.26 -1.31
C ASP A 105 -5.35 -4.15 -2.38
N SER A 106 -5.11 -4.76 -3.54
CA SER A 106 -6.01 -4.73 -4.69
C SER A 106 -6.03 -6.11 -5.38
N PRO A 107 -7.19 -6.56 -5.90
CA PRO A 107 -8.51 -5.93 -5.86
C PRO A 107 -9.23 -6.08 -4.50
N ALA A 108 -10.48 -5.63 -4.41
CA ALA A 108 -11.31 -5.86 -3.21
C ALA A 108 -11.42 -7.36 -2.89
N GLY A 109 -11.29 -7.71 -1.60
CA GLY A 109 -11.19 -9.09 -1.11
C GLY A 109 -9.74 -9.53 -0.81
N VAL A 110 -8.74 -8.78 -1.29
CA VAL A 110 -7.33 -9.02 -0.99
C VAL A 110 -6.94 -8.38 0.34
N GLY A 111 -6.24 -9.12 1.19
CA GLY A 111 -5.70 -8.61 2.46
C GLY A 111 -6.80 -7.99 3.33
N PHE A 112 -6.70 -6.69 3.57
CA PHE A 112 -7.73 -5.96 4.33
C PHE A 112 -8.80 -5.29 3.44
N SER A 113 -8.62 -5.23 2.12
CA SER A 113 -9.60 -4.67 1.19
C SER A 113 -10.87 -5.50 1.13
N TYR A 114 -12.03 -4.86 1.04
CA TYR A 114 -13.33 -5.55 1.11
C TYR A 114 -14.42 -4.86 0.29
N SER A 115 -15.50 -5.57 0.02
CA SER A 115 -16.77 -5.03 -0.49
C SER A 115 -17.95 -5.50 0.35
N LYS A 116 -19.00 -4.69 0.46
CA LYS A 116 -20.27 -5.15 1.06
C LYS A 116 -21.09 -5.98 0.08
N ASN A 117 -20.74 -5.97 -1.21
CA ASN A 117 -21.35 -6.79 -2.23
C ASN A 117 -20.42 -7.94 -2.64
N GLU A 118 -20.83 -9.19 -2.36
CA GLU A 118 -20.02 -10.38 -2.64
C GLU A 118 -19.75 -10.60 -4.14
N THR A 119 -20.56 -10.02 -5.04
CA THR A 119 -20.32 -10.14 -6.47
C THR A 119 -19.04 -9.43 -6.92
N ASP A 120 -18.55 -8.45 -6.15
CA ASP A 120 -17.32 -7.73 -6.46
C ASP A 120 -16.05 -8.59 -6.33
N TYR A 121 -16.13 -9.71 -5.62
CA TYR A 121 -15.01 -10.65 -5.50
C TYR A 121 -14.80 -11.50 -6.76
N LYS A 122 -15.77 -11.47 -7.69
CA LYS A 122 -15.59 -12.00 -9.05
C LYS A 122 -15.15 -10.85 -9.96
N THR A 123 -13.85 -10.66 -10.08
CA THR A 123 -13.24 -9.53 -10.78
C THR A 123 -12.23 -9.97 -11.84
N GLY A 124 -11.63 -9.02 -12.55
CA GLY A 124 -10.62 -9.24 -13.58
C GLY A 124 -9.87 -7.94 -13.91
N ASP A 125 -8.91 -8.03 -14.82
CA ASP A 125 -7.88 -7.00 -15.02
C ASP A 125 -8.41 -5.58 -15.24
N ILE A 126 -9.43 -5.44 -16.10
CA ILE A 126 -10.03 -4.12 -16.42
C ILE A 126 -10.69 -3.50 -15.18
N LYS A 127 -11.42 -4.30 -14.41
CA LYS A 127 -12.08 -3.81 -13.19
C LYS A 127 -11.07 -3.46 -12.10
N THR A 128 -10.03 -4.28 -11.95
CA THR A 128 -8.93 -4.02 -11.02
C THR A 128 -8.17 -2.75 -11.37
N ALA A 129 -7.87 -2.51 -12.65
CA ALA A 129 -7.24 -1.27 -13.12
C ALA A 129 -8.13 -0.05 -12.84
N SER A 130 -9.42 -0.11 -13.21
CA SER A 130 -10.37 0.98 -12.99
C SER A 130 -10.58 1.30 -11.50
N ASP A 131 -10.73 0.29 -10.65
CA ASP A 131 -10.86 0.48 -9.19
C ASP A 131 -9.55 1.04 -8.59
N SER A 132 -8.38 0.62 -9.07
CA SER A 132 -7.07 1.13 -8.62
C SER A 132 -6.81 2.58 -9.09
N HIS A 133 -7.28 2.94 -10.28
CA HIS A 133 -7.25 4.33 -10.77
C HIS A 133 -8.19 5.22 -9.95
N ALA A 134 -9.43 4.77 -9.68
CA ALA A 134 -10.35 5.45 -8.79
C ALA A 134 -9.77 5.64 -7.37
N PHE A 135 -9.04 4.63 -6.88
CA PHE A 135 -8.25 4.74 -5.64
C PHE A 135 -7.24 5.88 -5.74
N LEU A 136 -6.38 5.92 -6.77
CA LEU A 136 -5.36 6.97 -6.92
C LEU A 136 -5.97 8.38 -6.95
N LEU A 137 -7.02 8.59 -7.75
CA LEU A 137 -7.71 9.88 -7.84
C LEU A 137 -8.27 10.35 -6.49
N LYS A 138 -8.76 9.42 -5.66
CA LYS A 138 -9.27 9.74 -4.32
C LYS A 138 -8.14 9.87 -3.29
N TRP A 139 -7.10 9.05 -3.39
CA TRP A 139 -5.94 9.09 -2.51
C TRP A 139 -5.19 10.42 -2.64
N PHE A 140 -4.92 10.89 -3.85
CA PHE A 140 -4.29 12.21 -4.07
C PHE A 140 -5.17 13.40 -3.61
N LYS A 141 -6.49 13.22 -3.47
CA LYS A 141 -7.36 14.22 -2.81
C LYS A 141 -7.21 14.20 -1.30
N LEU A 142 -6.90 13.04 -0.70
CA LEU A 142 -6.65 12.89 0.73
C LEU A 142 -5.24 13.34 1.14
N TYR A 143 -4.31 13.33 0.19
CA TYR A 143 -2.89 13.65 0.33
C TYR A 143 -2.43 14.64 -0.76
N PRO A 144 -3.05 15.84 -0.85
CA PRO A 144 -2.79 16.79 -1.92
C PRO A 144 -1.35 17.31 -1.96
N GLU A 145 -0.63 17.23 -0.84
CA GLU A 145 0.78 17.60 -0.72
C GLU A 145 1.72 16.76 -1.60
N PHE A 146 1.29 15.57 -2.04
CA PHE A 146 2.07 14.69 -2.91
C PHE A 146 1.74 14.85 -4.41
N LEU A 147 0.79 15.72 -4.78
CA LEU A 147 0.33 15.88 -6.17
C LEU A 147 1.43 16.30 -7.15
N SER A 148 2.43 17.06 -6.68
CA SER A 148 3.54 17.54 -7.50
C SER A 148 4.73 16.59 -7.57
N ASN A 149 4.73 15.53 -6.77
CA ASN A 149 5.84 14.59 -6.71
C ASN A 149 5.88 13.75 -7.99
N PRO A 150 7.08 13.34 -8.46
CA PRO A 150 7.19 12.32 -9.49
C PRO A 150 6.43 11.05 -9.06
N PHE A 151 5.63 10.47 -9.95
CA PHE A 151 4.82 9.30 -9.65
C PHE A 151 5.25 8.10 -10.48
N PHE A 152 5.40 6.95 -9.83
CA PHE A 152 5.74 5.68 -10.47
C PHE A 152 4.77 4.58 -10.03
N ILE A 153 4.48 3.66 -10.95
CA ILE A 153 3.73 2.43 -10.65
C ILE A 153 4.70 1.26 -10.81
N ALA A 154 4.85 0.47 -9.76
CA ALA A 154 5.72 -0.69 -9.70
C ALA A 154 4.96 -1.90 -9.13
N GLY A 155 5.47 -3.10 -9.40
CA GLY A 155 4.89 -4.32 -8.86
C GLY A 155 5.60 -5.59 -9.30
N GLU A 156 5.20 -6.70 -8.69
CA GLU A 156 5.77 -8.02 -8.91
C GLU A 156 4.73 -9.05 -9.44
N SER A 157 5.22 -10.04 -10.20
CA SER A 157 4.45 -11.24 -10.59
C SER A 157 3.26 -10.87 -11.49
N TYR A 158 2.03 -11.24 -11.13
CA TYR A 158 0.83 -10.87 -11.90
C TYR A 158 0.61 -9.35 -11.96
N ALA A 159 1.29 -8.55 -11.12
CA ALA A 159 1.33 -7.10 -11.31
C ALA A 159 2.02 -6.69 -12.62
N GLY A 160 2.72 -7.59 -13.32
CA GLY A 160 3.09 -7.42 -14.72
C GLY A 160 1.90 -7.22 -15.66
N VAL A 161 0.67 -7.57 -15.24
CA VAL A 161 -0.58 -7.18 -15.88
C VAL A 161 -1.14 -5.91 -15.25
N TYR A 162 -1.22 -5.84 -13.92
CA TYR A 162 -1.82 -4.69 -13.20
C TYR A 162 -1.14 -3.35 -13.47
N VAL A 163 0.19 -3.33 -13.45
CA VAL A 163 1.01 -2.13 -13.65
C VAL A 163 0.74 -1.52 -15.02
N PRO A 164 0.88 -2.23 -16.16
CA PRO A 164 0.61 -1.63 -17.48
C PRO A 164 -0.86 -1.33 -17.73
N THR A 165 -1.81 -2.13 -17.23
CA THR A 165 -3.24 -1.82 -17.41
C THR A 165 -3.66 -0.58 -16.62
N LEU A 166 -3.15 -0.41 -15.39
CA LEU A 166 -3.36 0.80 -14.61
C LEU A 166 -2.64 2.00 -15.22
N ALA A 167 -1.38 1.84 -15.66
CA ALA A 167 -0.63 2.92 -16.29
C ALA A 167 -1.27 3.42 -17.58
N TYR A 168 -2.06 2.59 -18.28
CA TYR A 168 -2.84 3.02 -19.43
C TYR A 168 -4.04 3.92 -19.05
N GLU A 169 -4.56 3.80 -17.82
CA GLU A 169 -5.66 4.64 -17.33
C GLU A 169 -5.23 5.99 -16.73
N VAL A 170 -3.96 6.11 -16.32
CA VAL A 170 -3.37 7.30 -15.67
C VAL A 170 -2.80 8.26 -16.73
#